data_AF-A0A0S7YP77-F1
#
_entry.id   AF-A0A0S7YP77-F1
#
_cell.length_a   1.000
_cell.length_b   1.000
_cell.length_c   1.000
_cell.angle_alpha   90.00
_cell.angle_beta   90.00
_cell.angle_gamma   90.00
#
_symmetry.space_group_name_H-M   'P 1'
#
loop_
_entity.id
_entity.type
_entity.pdbx_description
1 polymer ?
#
loop_
_entity_poly.entity_id
_entity_poly.type
_entity_poly.pdbx_seq_one_letter_code
_entity_poly.pdbx_strand_id
1 'polypeptide(L)'
;MTDPLIDNIQQRIFDAGFPNVEAFAERSGIRAETLTKWIQGKSRPSRKSLEKLAAVLECSVEDFKKKVVDDAAGADKDRTIERLKKLVKLQERLIEKLEGLLADR
;
A
#
# COMPACT_ATOMS: atom_id res chain seq x y z
N MET A 1 -0.88 22.82 0.92
CA MET A 1 -1.58 21.66 0.35
C MET A 1 -0.68 21.05 -0.69
N THR A 2 -0.23 19.82 -0.46
CA THR A 2 0.58 19.05 -1.40
C THR A 2 -0.32 18.55 -2.54
N ASP A 3 0.24 18.40 -3.74
CA ASP A 3 -0.49 17.94 -4.93
C ASP A 3 -0.91 16.46 -4.73
N PRO A 4 -2.20 16.09 -4.85
CA PRO A 4 -2.67 14.71 -4.62
C PRO A 4 -1.95 13.65 -5.45
N LEU A 5 -1.45 14.00 -6.65
CA LEU A 5 -0.63 13.11 -7.46
C LEU A 5 0.70 12.79 -6.77
N ILE A 6 1.30 13.81 -6.16
CA ILE A 6 2.60 13.72 -5.50
C ILE A 6 2.48 12.95 -4.19
N ASP A 7 1.41 13.17 -3.41
CA ASP A 7 1.11 12.34 -2.23
C ASP A 7 0.97 10.86 -2.61
N ASN A 8 0.26 10.55 -3.70
CA ASN A 8 0.10 9.16 -4.18
C ASN A 8 1.45 8.54 -4.55
N ILE A 9 2.31 9.27 -5.25
CA ILE A 9 3.66 8.81 -5.58
C ILE A 9 4.48 8.54 -4.31
N GLN A 10 4.45 9.45 -3.33
CA GLN A 10 5.19 9.28 -2.08
C GLN A 10 4.69 8.07 -1.28
N GLN A 11 3.38 7.88 -1.20
CA GLN A 11 2.79 6.73 -0.52
C GLN A 11 3.24 5.41 -1.17
N ARG A 12 3.20 5.31 -2.50
CA ARG A 12 3.64 4.09 -3.20
C ARG A 12 5.12 3.81 -3.07
N ILE A 13 5.96 4.85 -3.03
CA ILE A 13 7.40 4.70 -2.77
C ILE A 13 7.62 4.11 -1.37
N PHE A 14 6.87 4.59 -0.38
CA PHE A 14 6.92 4.06 0.98
C PHE A 14 6.41 2.61 1.06
N ASP A 15 5.27 2.31 0.44
CA ASP A 15 4.67 0.96 0.43
C ASP A 15 5.55 -0.06 -0.28
N ALA A 16 6.33 0.36 -1.29
CA ALA A 16 7.34 -0.46 -1.95
C ALA A 16 8.62 -0.69 -1.11
N GLY A 17 8.67 -0.16 0.12
CA GLY A 17 9.74 -0.40 1.08
C GLY A 17 10.96 0.51 0.93
N PHE A 18 10.86 1.60 0.17
CA PHE A 18 11.95 2.56 0.07
C PHE A 18 11.92 3.51 1.29
N PRO A 19 13.05 3.72 1.98
CA PRO A 19 13.09 4.54 3.19
C PRO A 19 12.93 6.03 2.89
N ASN A 20 13.28 6.47 1.68
CA ASN A 20 13.19 7.86 1.22
C ASN A 20 13.21 7.94 -0.31
N VAL A 21 12.99 9.15 -0.82
CA VAL A 21 12.93 9.42 -2.26
C VAL A 21 14.30 9.41 -2.93
N GLU A 22 15.40 9.68 -2.21
CA GLU A 22 16.76 9.49 -2.72
C GLU A 22 17.03 8.01 -3.06
N ALA A 23 16.73 7.09 -2.15
CA ALA A 23 16.93 5.65 -2.37
C ALA A 23 16.09 5.14 -3.55
N PHE A 24 14.88 5.68 -3.72
CA PHE A 24 14.05 5.37 -4.87
C PHE A 24 14.59 5.99 -6.18
N ALA A 25 15.21 7.18 -6.12
CA ALA A 25 15.83 7.85 -7.27
C ALA A 25 16.92 6.97 -7.91
N GLU A 26 17.77 6.37 -7.08
CA GLU A 26 18.86 5.48 -7.51
C GLU A 26 18.33 4.28 -8.32
N ARG A 27 17.13 3.77 -7.96
CA ARG A 27 16.54 2.60 -8.62
C ARG A 27 15.67 2.93 -9.83
N SER A 28 15.06 4.10 -9.87
CA SER A 28 14.16 4.53 -10.95
C SER A 28 14.84 5.21 -12.14
N GLY A 29 16.13 5.55 -12.01
CA GLY A 29 16.84 6.32 -13.03
C GLY A 29 16.23 7.71 -13.25
N ILE A 30 15.51 8.22 -12.23
CA ILE A 30 15.07 9.60 -12.10
C ILE A 30 16.05 10.27 -11.15
N ARG A 31 16.53 11.48 -11.48
CA ARG A 31 17.44 12.20 -10.59
C ARG A 31 16.73 12.59 -9.30
N ALA A 32 17.39 12.45 -8.15
CA ALA A 32 16.84 12.84 -6.85
C ALA A 32 16.32 14.29 -6.84
N GLU A 33 17.08 15.23 -7.43
CA GLU A 33 16.66 16.64 -7.59
C GLU A 33 15.30 16.81 -8.28
N THR A 34 14.95 15.91 -9.19
CA THR A 34 13.70 15.95 -9.94
C THR A 34 12.54 15.51 -9.06
N LEU A 35 12.72 14.45 -8.27
CA LEU A 35 11.74 14.02 -7.27
C LEU A 35 11.54 15.10 -6.21
N THR A 36 12.61 15.70 -5.68
CA THR A 36 12.53 16.80 -4.71
C THR A 36 11.73 17.99 -5.26
N LYS A 37 11.94 18.36 -6.54
CA LYS A 37 11.18 19.43 -7.19
C LYS A 37 9.69 19.09 -7.29
N TRP A 38 9.32 17.83 -7.49
CA TRP A 38 7.91 17.40 -7.48
C TRP A 38 7.29 17.49 -6.10
N ILE A 39 7.99 17.00 -5.07
CA ILE A 39 7.55 17.03 -3.66
C ILE A 39 7.35 18.46 -3.17
N GLN A 40 8.24 19.37 -3.58
CA GLN A 40 8.15 20.80 -3.25
C GLN A 40 7.12 21.55 -4.10
N GLY A 41 6.41 20.88 -5.03
CA GLY A 41 5.44 21.51 -5.92
C GLY A 41 6.04 22.45 -6.96
N LYS A 42 7.37 22.44 -7.16
CA LYS A 42 8.08 23.32 -8.10
C LYS A 42 7.92 22.88 -9.57
N SER A 43 7.56 21.62 -9.79
CA SER A 43 7.29 21.06 -11.13
C SER A 43 6.40 19.84 -10.99
N ARG A 44 5.80 19.37 -12.11
CA ARG A 44 4.96 18.17 -12.13
C ARG A 44 5.63 17.06 -12.95
N PRO A 45 5.46 15.78 -12.59
CA PRO A 45 5.99 14.67 -13.35
C PRO A 45 5.33 14.60 -14.74
N SER A 46 6.15 14.33 -15.75
CA SER A 46 5.66 14.04 -17.11
C SER A 46 5.10 12.61 -17.18
N ARG A 47 4.33 12.29 -18.22
CA ARG A 47 3.89 10.90 -18.46
C ARG A 47 5.07 9.94 -18.57
N LYS A 48 6.14 10.32 -19.27
CA LYS A 48 7.38 9.53 -19.38
C LYS A 48 8.06 9.28 -18.04
N SER A 49 7.97 10.26 -17.13
CA SER A 49 8.46 10.12 -15.77
C SER A 49 7.60 9.16 -14.96
N LEU A 50 6.27 9.26 -15.08
CA LEU A 50 5.33 8.33 -14.43
C LEU A 50 5.52 6.89 -14.93
N GLU A 51 5.86 6.68 -16.20
CA GLU A 51 6.15 5.35 -16.76
C GLU A 51 7.39 4.73 -16.10
N LYS A 52 8.44 5.52 -15.82
CA LYS A 52 9.61 5.06 -15.07
C LYS A 52 9.27 4.71 -13.62
N LEU A 53 8.43 5.52 -12.98
CA LEU A 53 7.95 5.24 -11.62
C LEU A 53 7.16 3.93 -11.59
N ALA A 54 6.20 3.78 -12.49
CA ALA A 54 5.37 2.60 -12.67
C ALA A 54 6.21 1.32 -12.88
N ALA A 55 7.27 1.40 -13.69
CA ALA A 55 8.14 0.26 -13.95
C ALA A 55 8.87 -0.25 -12.70
N VAL A 56 9.28 0.65 -11.79
CA VAL A 56 9.94 0.25 -10.53
C VAL A 56 8.94 -0.18 -9.47
N LEU A 57 7.77 0.47 -9.43
CA LEU A 57 6.72 0.22 -8.46
C LEU A 57 5.76 -0.92 -8.88
N GLU A 58 6.05 -1.56 -10.01
CA GLU A 58 5.27 -2.67 -10.58
C GLU A 58 3.76 -2.34 -10.69
N CYS A 59 3.44 -1.09 -11.05
CA CYS A 59 2.07 -0.61 -11.21
C CYS A 59 1.85 0.07 -12.58
N SER A 60 0.62 0.51 -12.87
CA SER A 60 0.33 1.27 -14.09
C SER A 60 0.42 2.79 -13.84
N VAL A 61 0.55 3.59 -14.91
CA VAL A 61 0.55 5.06 -14.80
C VAL A 61 -0.78 5.60 -14.27
N GLU A 62 -1.89 4.92 -14.56
CA GLU A 62 -3.23 5.33 -14.14
C GLU A 62 -3.43 5.15 -12.63
N ASP A 63 -2.65 4.27 -11.99
CA ASP A 63 -2.67 4.04 -10.55
C ASP A 63 -2.19 5.25 -9.72
N PHE A 64 -1.42 6.17 -10.34
CA PHE A 64 -1.03 7.45 -9.73
C PHE A 64 -2.14 8.51 -9.80
N LYS A 65 -3.05 8.39 -10.77
CA LYS A 65 -4.13 9.37 -11.02
C LYS A 65 -5.43 9.00 -10.32
N LYS A 66 -5.61 7.71 -9.96
CA LYS A 66 -6.69 7.32 -9.07
C LYS A 66 -6.56 8.19 -7.82
N LYS A 67 -7.55 9.06 -7.61
CA LYS A 67 -7.79 9.59 -6.27
C LYS A 67 -7.79 8.37 -5.35
N VAL A 68 -7.16 8.50 -4.20
CA VAL A 68 -7.34 7.57 -3.08
C VAL A 68 -8.83 7.65 -2.72
N VAL A 69 -9.67 7.00 -3.50
CA VAL A 69 -11.02 6.62 -3.16
C VAL A 69 -10.84 5.26 -2.52
N ASP A 70 -10.46 5.28 -1.25
CA ASP A 70 -10.69 4.19 -0.30
C ASP A 70 -10.47 2.75 -0.83
N ASP A 71 -9.40 2.51 -1.59
CA ASP A 71 -9.09 1.18 -2.15
C ASP A 71 -8.33 0.28 -1.13
N ALA A 72 -8.70 0.40 0.14
CA ALA A 72 -8.66 -0.71 1.10
C ALA A 72 -10.05 -1.38 1.27
N ALA A 73 -11.11 -0.89 0.59
CA ALA A 73 -12.47 -1.41 0.73
C ALA A 73 -13.00 -2.19 -0.49
N GLY A 74 -12.22 -2.31 -1.58
CA GLY A 74 -12.66 -2.95 -2.82
C GLY A 74 -12.22 -4.41 -3.01
N ALA A 75 -11.21 -4.88 -2.28
CA ALA A 75 -10.76 -6.26 -2.35
C ALA A 75 -11.45 -7.11 -1.26
N ASP A 76 -12.57 -7.71 -1.66
CA ASP A 76 -12.99 -9.03 -1.22
C ASP A 76 -13.60 -9.09 0.20
N LYS A 77 -14.81 -8.51 0.34
CA LYS A 77 -15.70 -8.75 1.48
C LYS A 77 -15.86 -10.25 1.74
N ASP A 78 -15.84 -11.08 0.70
CA ASP A 78 -15.85 -12.54 0.79
C ASP A 78 -14.63 -13.12 1.51
N ARG A 79 -13.40 -12.69 1.20
CA ARG A 79 -12.19 -13.09 1.94
C ARG A 79 -12.21 -12.59 3.38
N THR A 80 -12.72 -11.40 3.63
CA THR A 80 -12.86 -10.87 5.00
C THR A 80 -13.85 -11.72 5.81
N ILE A 81 -15.01 -12.03 5.22
CA ILE A 81 -16.01 -12.92 5.80
C ILE A 81 -15.43 -14.32 6.02
N GLU A 82 -14.66 -14.86 5.08
CA GLU A 82 -14.04 -16.17 5.22
C GLU A 82 -12.99 -16.20 6.34
N ARG A 83 -12.19 -15.15 6.47
CA ARG A 83 -11.22 -15.01 7.56
C ARG A 83 -11.91 -14.92 8.93
N LEU A 84 -12.99 -14.15 9.03
CA LEU A 84 -13.79 -14.05 10.26
C LEU A 84 -14.43 -15.40 10.63
N LYS A 85 -15.00 -16.13 9.66
CA LYS A 85 -15.54 -17.49 9.88
C LYS A 85 -14.47 -18.44 10.41
N LYS A 86 -13.24 -18.38 9.90
CA LYS A 86 -12.12 -19.19 10.40
C LYS A 86 -11.75 -18.85 11.84
N LEU A 87 -11.78 -17.56 12.21
CA LEU A 87 -11.49 -17.12 13.58
C LEU A 87 -12.55 -17.59 14.58
N VAL A 88 -13.83 -17.50 14.24
CA VAL A 88 -14.94 -17.98 15.09
C VAL A 88 -14.78 -19.49 15.34
N LYS A 89 -14.54 -20.28 14.29
CA LYS A 89 -14.29 -21.74 14.43
C LYS A 89 -13.06 -22.08 15.27
N LEU A 90 -12.06 -21.20 15.31
CA LEU A 90 -10.90 -21.40 16.17
C LEU A 90 -11.25 -21.11 17.63
N GLN A 91 -12.04 -20.07 17.89
CA GLN A 91 -12.50 -19.73 19.23
C GLN A 91 -13.37 -20.83 19.83
N GLU A 92 -14.30 -21.40 19.06
CA GLU A 92 -15.15 -22.52 19.50
C GLU A 92 -14.30 -23.71 19.98
N ARG A 93 -13.32 -24.13 19.18
CA ARG A 93 -12.40 -25.22 19.55
C ARG A 93 -11.54 -24.92 20.78
N LEU A 94 -11.16 -23.66 20.96
CA LEU A 94 -10.40 -23.25 22.16
C LEU A 94 -11.28 -23.30 23.40
N ILE A 95 -12.55 -22.90 23.29
CA ILE A 95 -13.52 -22.99 24.39
C ILE A 95 -13.73 -24.46 24.78
N GLU A 96 -14.02 -25.34 23.82
CA GLU A 96 -14.21 -26.77 24.08
C GLU A 96 -12.99 -27.38 24.79
N LYS A 97 -11.78 -27.00 24.37
CA LYS A 97 -10.54 -27.48 24.99
C LYS A 97 -10.37 -26.98 26.42
N LEU A 98 -10.74 -25.72 26.69
CA LEU A 98 -10.69 -25.15 28.03
C LEU A 98 -11.73 -25.79 28.96
N GLU A 99 -12.95 -26.02 28.48
CA GLU A 99 -14.00 -26.70 29.22
C GLU A 99 -13.59 -28.13 29.59
N GLY A 100 -12.99 -28.88 28.66
CA GLY A 100 -12.45 -30.21 28.95
C GLY A 100 -11.35 -30.20 30.02
N LEU A 101 -10.47 -29.20 30.02
CA LEU A 101 -9.43 -29.04 31.05
C LEU A 101 -9.99 -28.63 32.42
N LEU A 102 -11.14 -27.97 32.46
CA LEU A 102 -11.82 -27.58 33.68
C LEU A 102 -12.72 -28.69 34.24
N ALA A 103 -13.23 -29.59 33.40
CA ALA A 103 -14.06 -30.73 33.80
C ALA A 103 -13.28 -31.91 34.40
N ASP A 104 -11.96 -31.99 34.15
CA ASP A 104 -11.06 -33.04 34.67
C ASP A 104 -10.40 -32.66 36.02
N ARG A 105 -10.81 -31.53 36.62
CA ARG A 105 -10.42 -31.07 37.97
C ARG A 105 -11.53 -31.27 38.99
#